data_AF-A0AAU7KEF8-F1
#
_entry.id   AF-A0AAU7KEF8-F1
#
_cell.length_a   1.000
_cell.length_b   1.000
_cell.length_c   1.000
_cell.angle_alpha   90.00
_cell.angle_beta   90.00
_cell.angle_gamma   90.00
#
_symmetry.space_group_name_H-M   'P 1'
#
loop_
_entity.id
_entity.type
_entity.pdbx_description
1 polymer ?
#
loop_
_entity_poly.entity_id
_entity_poly.type
_entity_poly.pdbx_seq_one_letter_code
_entity_poly.pdbx_strand_id
1 'polypeptide(L)'
;MPICAMKLGELRVDLMPDHDDVLGFSNHWHPQALETAQPVSLGGDLSIRVVAPPLFVATKLEAYKGRGEDDPLSSHDIEDILNLVDGRPRAT
;
A
#
# COMPACT_ATOMS: atom_id res chain seq x y z
N MET A 1 5.44 -5.64 16.61
CA MET A 1 5.62 -5.27 15.18
C MET A 1 4.44 -5.83 14.41
N PRO A 2 3.95 -5.15 13.35
CA PRO A 2 2.96 -5.74 12.45
C PRO A 2 3.45 -7.09 11.91
N ILE A 3 2.52 -8.00 11.60
CA ILE A 3 2.85 -9.37 11.16
C ILE A 3 3.71 -9.37 9.89
N CYS A 4 3.52 -8.37 9.01
CA CYS A 4 4.27 -8.21 7.77
C CYS A 4 5.61 -7.45 7.91
N ALA A 5 5.96 -6.95 9.10
CA ALA A 5 7.14 -6.10 9.25
C ALA A 5 8.44 -6.92 9.39
N MET A 6 9.43 -6.60 8.55
CA MET A 6 10.76 -7.22 8.52
C MET A 6 11.87 -6.16 8.60
N LYS A 7 13.07 -6.58 9.07
CA LYS A 7 14.25 -5.70 9.18
C LYS A 7 15.25 -6.03 8.05
N LEU A 8 15.61 -5.03 7.26
CA LEU A 8 16.70 -5.08 6.28
C LEU A 8 17.83 -4.14 6.74
N GLY A 9 18.79 -4.69 7.48
CA GLY A 9 19.82 -3.88 8.16
C GLY A 9 19.18 -3.00 9.24
N GLU A 10 19.23 -1.68 9.07
CA GLU A 10 18.54 -0.71 9.94
C GLU A 10 17.17 -0.29 9.41
N LEU A 11 16.80 -0.67 8.17
CA LEU A 11 15.53 -0.32 7.57
C LEU A 11 14.43 -1.29 8.02
N ARG A 12 13.26 -0.75 8.38
CA ARG A 12 12.04 -1.54 8.50
C ARG A 12 11.31 -1.55 7.16
N VAL A 13 10.97 -2.74 6.69
CA VAL A 13 10.24 -2.97 5.44
C VAL A 13 9.02 -3.83 5.75
N ASP A 14 7.85 -3.44 5.25
CA ASP A 14 6.65 -4.27 5.34
C ASP A 14 6.54 -5.15 4.09
N LEU A 15 6.53 -6.47 4.26
CA LEU A 15 6.31 -7.45 3.19
C LEU A 15 4.83 -7.86 3.16
N MET A 16 4.11 -7.35 2.18
CA MET A 16 2.67 -7.61 2.01
C MET A 16 2.47 -8.78 1.02
N PRO A 17 1.73 -9.83 1.40
CA PRO A 17 1.44 -10.94 0.50
C PRO A 17 0.30 -10.58 -0.44
N ASP A 18 0.33 -11.11 -1.66
CA ASP A 18 -0.75 -11.03 -2.64
C ASP A 18 -1.74 -12.20 -2.53
N HIS A 19 -1.41 -13.24 -1.76
CA HIS A 19 -2.26 -14.40 -1.49
C HIS A 19 -2.41 -14.63 0.02
N ASP A 20 -3.57 -15.09 0.46
CA ASP A 20 -3.92 -15.26 1.88
C ASP A 20 -3.24 -16.46 2.54
N ASP A 21 -2.83 -17.46 1.75
CA ASP A 21 -2.07 -18.63 2.18
C ASP A 21 -0.65 -18.31 2.70
N VAL A 22 -0.13 -17.11 2.42
CA VAL A 22 1.22 -16.70 2.83
C VAL A 22 1.27 -16.25 4.30
N LEU A 23 0.38 -15.35 4.74
CA LEU A 23 0.35 -14.81 6.11
C LEU A 23 -1.00 -14.96 6.84
N GLY A 24 -1.96 -15.68 6.26
CA GLY A 24 -3.31 -15.84 6.82
C GLY A 24 -4.23 -14.62 6.64
N PHE A 25 -3.79 -13.63 5.84
CA PHE A 25 -4.58 -12.49 5.41
C PHE A 25 -4.07 -12.03 4.05
N SER A 26 -4.96 -11.51 3.23
CA SER A 26 -4.62 -10.80 1.99
C SER A 26 -5.54 -9.61 1.80
N ASN A 27 -5.14 -8.73 0.89
CA ASN A 27 -5.99 -7.67 0.39
C ASN A 27 -6.43 -8.07 -1.02
N HIS A 28 -7.72 -8.01 -1.29
CA HIS A 28 -8.33 -8.34 -2.57
C HIS A 28 -7.66 -7.60 -3.75
N TRP A 29 -7.15 -6.38 -3.49
CA TRP A 29 -6.56 -5.54 -4.52
C TRP A 29 -5.05 -5.76 -4.72
N HIS A 30 -4.36 -6.53 -3.86
CA HIS A 30 -2.93 -6.76 -4.00
C HIS A 30 -2.52 -7.45 -5.32
N PRO A 31 -3.20 -8.50 -5.82
CA PRO A 31 -2.84 -9.12 -7.09
C PRO A 31 -2.88 -8.14 -8.26
N GLN A 32 -3.98 -7.39 -8.39
CA GLN A 32 -4.14 -6.40 -9.45
C GLN A 32 -3.15 -5.23 -9.28
N ALA A 33 -2.87 -4.81 -8.04
CA ALA A 33 -1.87 -3.80 -7.74
C ALA A 33 -0.47 -4.22 -8.20
N LEU A 34 -0.09 -5.48 -7.97
CA LEU A 34 1.20 -6.02 -8.37
C LEU A 34 1.32 -6.19 -9.89
N GLU A 35 0.25 -6.65 -10.54
CA GLU A 35 0.19 -6.84 -11.99
C GLU A 35 0.32 -5.51 -12.74
N THR A 36 -0.38 -4.47 -12.27
CA THR A 36 -0.48 -3.18 -12.96
C THR A 36 0.51 -2.12 -12.47
N ALA A 37 1.35 -2.44 -11.48
CA ALA A 37 2.37 -1.53 -10.96
C ALA A 37 3.30 -1.02 -12.07
N GLN A 38 3.45 0.30 -12.13
CA GLN A 38 4.17 0.97 -13.22
C GLN A 38 5.62 1.24 -12.85
N PRO A 39 6.57 1.10 -13.79
CA PRO A 39 7.96 1.43 -13.53
C PRO A 39 8.15 2.94 -13.34
N VAL A 40 8.90 3.31 -12.29
CA VAL A 40 9.32 4.68 -12.00
C VAL A 40 10.84 4.67 -11.84
N SER A 41 11.53 5.54 -12.58
CA SER A 41 12.97 5.72 -12.45
C SER A 41 13.29 6.52 -11.20
N LEU A 42 14.26 6.04 -10.42
CA LEU A 42 14.83 6.76 -9.27
C LEU A 42 16.15 7.46 -9.62
N GLY A 43 16.53 7.49 -10.90
CA GLY A 43 17.80 8.00 -11.40
C GLY A 43 18.83 6.89 -11.66
N GLY A 44 19.75 7.16 -12.60
CA GLY A 44 20.69 6.16 -13.11
C GLY A 44 19.96 4.97 -13.73
N ASP A 45 20.46 3.75 -13.46
CA ASP A 45 19.89 2.49 -13.95
C ASP A 45 18.88 1.87 -12.96
N LEU A 46 18.48 2.61 -11.91
CA LEU A 46 17.56 2.12 -10.89
C LEU A 46 16.10 2.46 -11.24
N SER A 47 15.27 1.43 -11.33
CA SER A 47 13.83 1.57 -11.46
C SER A 47 13.11 0.72 -10.41
N ILE A 48 11.98 1.22 -9.94
CA ILE A 48 11.06 0.50 -9.04
C ILE A 48 9.68 0.40 -9.68
N ARG A 49 8.88 -0.57 -9.25
CA ARG A 49 7.46 -0.63 -9.64
C ARG A 49 6.62 0.02 -8.56
N VAL A 50 5.80 0.99 -8.95
CA VAL A 50 4.92 1.74 -8.06
C VAL A 50 3.47 1.39 -8.38
N VAL A 51 2.70 1.06 -7.34
CA VAL A 51 1.28 0.74 -7.47
C VAL A 51 0.50 1.90 -8.09
N ALA A 52 -0.46 1.56 -8.94
CA ALA A 52 -1.34 2.55 -9.52
C ALA A 52 -2.18 3.26 -8.43
N PRO A 53 -2.41 4.57 -8.53
CA PRO A 53 -3.02 5.32 -7.44
C PRO A 53 -4.44 4.88 -7.06
N PRO A 54 -5.35 4.57 -8.00
CA PRO A 54 -6.66 4.02 -7.65
C PRO A 54 -6.57 2.70 -6.87
N LEU A 55 -5.60 1.85 -7.22
CA LEU A 55 -5.39 0.58 -6.52
C LEU A 55 -4.78 0.78 -5.14
N PHE A 56 -3.90 1.76 -4.97
CA PHE A 56 -3.44 2.14 -3.62
C PHE A 56 -4.62 2.55 -2.73
N VAL A 57 -5.49 3.44 -3.22
CA VAL A 57 -6.71 3.83 -2.48
C VAL A 57 -7.58 2.61 -2.16
N ALA A 58 -7.77 1.70 -3.12
CA ALA A 58 -8.56 0.49 -2.90
C ALA A 58 -7.96 -0.41 -1.80
N THR A 59 -6.64 -0.59 -1.78
CA THR A 59 -5.96 -1.35 -0.72
C THR A 59 -6.16 -0.72 0.66
N LYS A 60 -6.11 0.62 0.74
CA LYS A 60 -6.27 1.37 1.98
C LYS A 60 -7.71 1.34 2.51
N LEU A 61 -8.70 1.46 1.63
CA LEU A 61 -10.11 1.34 2.00
C LEU A 61 -10.44 -0.05 2.54
N GLU A 62 -9.89 -1.11 1.94
CA GLU A 62 -10.09 -2.47 2.45
C GLU A 62 -9.39 -2.68 3.80
N ALA A 63 -8.18 -2.15 3.98
CA ALA A 63 -7.50 -2.16 5.27
C ALA A 63 -8.31 -1.42 6.34
N TYR A 64 -8.81 -0.22 6.05
CA TYR A 64 -9.68 0.52 6.95
C TYR A 64 -10.95 -0.27 7.32
N LYS A 65 -11.61 -0.92 6.35
CA LYS A 65 -12.77 -1.77 6.61
C LYS A 65 -12.44 -2.95 7.55
N GLY A 66 -11.23 -3.50 7.48
CA GLY A 66 -10.81 -4.64 8.29
C GLY A 66 -10.31 -4.30 9.69
N ARG A 67 -9.64 -3.14 9.87
CA ARG A 67 -8.95 -2.78 11.12
C ARG A 67 -9.16 -1.34 11.60
N GLY A 68 -10.02 -0.56 10.95
CA GLY A 68 -10.23 0.86 11.24
C GLY A 68 -11.21 1.15 12.37
N GLU A 69 -11.91 0.14 12.88
CA GLU A 69 -12.82 0.23 14.04
C GLU A 69 -13.89 1.34 13.92
N ASP A 70 -14.30 1.68 12.69
CA ASP A 70 -15.20 2.79 12.38
C ASP A 70 -14.74 4.17 12.91
N ASP A 71 -13.44 4.32 13.21
CA ASP A 71 -12.81 5.57 13.60
C ASP A 71 -11.89 6.10 12.49
N PRO A 72 -12.41 6.97 11.59
CA PRO A 72 -11.61 7.52 10.51
C PRO A 72 -10.57 8.54 11.00
N LEU A 73 -10.70 9.08 12.21
CA LEU A 73 -9.77 10.10 12.73
C LEU A 73 -8.47 9.50 13.26
N SER A 74 -8.50 8.27 13.76
CA SER A 74 -7.30 7.55 14.21
C SER A 74 -6.69 6.62 13.14
N SER A 75 -7.36 6.47 11.99
CA SER A 75 -6.95 5.54 10.95
C SER A 75 -5.80 6.06 10.09
N HIS A 76 -4.64 5.39 10.18
CA HIS A 76 -3.52 5.60 9.26
C HIS A 76 -3.86 5.30 7.80
N ASP A 77 -4.81 4.39 7.54
CA ASP A 77 -5.20 4.08 6.16
C ASP A 77 -6.01 5.24 5.53
N ILE A 78 -6.77 5.99 6.34
CA ILE A 78 -7.44 7.21 5.89
C ILE A 78 -6.44 8.35 5.71
N GLU A 79 -5.49 8.50 6.63
CA GLU A 79 -4.38 9.46 6.52
C GLU A 79 -3.61 9.29 5.19
N ASP A 80 -3.27 8.04 4.83
CA ASP A 80 -2.58 7.73 3.57
C ASP A 80 -3.40 8.12 2.33
N ILE A 81 -4.72 7.93 2.36
CA ILE A 81 -5.61 8.35 1.25
C ILE A 81 -5.62 9.88 1.13
N LEU A 82 -5.72 10.59 2.26
CA LEU A 82 -5.71 12.05 2.26
C LEU A 82 -4.39 12.60 1.72
N ASN A 83 -3.26 12.04 2.18
CA ASN A 83 -1.92 12.42 1.70
C ASN A 83 -1.75 12.17 0.20
N LEU A 84 -2.27 11.05 -0.32
CA LEU A 84 -2.21 10.76 -1.75
C LEU A 84 -3.02 11.77 -2.57
N VAL A 85 -4.19 12.18 -2.08
CA VAL A 85 -5.06 13.13 -2.78
C VAL A 85 -4.48 14.54 -2.74
N ASP A 86 -4.05 15.01 -1.56
CA ASP A 86 -3.45 16.33 -1.38
C ASP A 86 -2.14 16.48 -2.17
N GLY A 87 -1.32 15.41 -2.20
CA GLY A 87 -0.06 15.39 -2.94
C GLY A 87 -0.19 15.33 -4.46
N ARG A 88 -1.41 15.27 -5.02
CA ARG A 88 -1.64 15.17 -6.47
C ARG A 88 -2.04 16.51 -7.07
N PRO A 89 -1.24 17.07 -8.00
CA PRO A 89 -1.61 18.28 -8.72
C PRO A 89 -2.86 18.14 -9.61
N ARG A 90 -3.21 16.90 -10.02
CA ARG A 90 -4.40 16.57 -10.81
C ARG A 90 -4.94 15.18 -10.45
N ALA A 91 -6.26 15.08 -10.39
CA ALA A 91 -6.98 13.81 -10.41
C ALA A 91 -7.18 13.39 -11.88
N THR A 92 -6.33 12.49 -12.34
CA THR A 92 -6.45 11.79 -13.64
C THR A 92 -6.52 10.30 -13.38
#